data_AF-A0A4Z0R6C1-F1
#
_entry.id   AF-A0A4Z0R6C1-F1
#
_cell.length_a   1.000
_cell.length_b   1.000
_cell.length_c   1.000
_cell.angle_alpha   90.00
_cell.angle_beta   90.00
_cell.angle_gamma   90.00
#
_symmetry.space_group_name_H-M   'P 1'
#
loop_
_entity.id
_entity.type
_entity.pdbx_description
1 polymer ?
#
loop_
_entity_poly.entity_id
_entity_poly.type
_entity_poly.pdbx_seq_one_letter_code
_entity_poly.pdbx_strand_id
1 'polypeptide(L)'
;MEENKKELIKRLCESWISAVYQEDGSIGIGGNSEKYRLLNNKIVFHELAFEETQAACIGLTHVLLLKGMNTIIDMDHLVYWSWMGEVLSSKDTGYFLPEEYSIQKLFEIVIRATLAGIRLPVHDRQEWEEQIRIGELTEFNTRELVTNKSRVQTYLVFPLLEAVIKKACFKYVDYSGKVVSNFSVIKKDGHKVDYVPSGRGKKACSSLRDLLCLLYNEVADSDLKTQITLVRKYISELDDQEDPFDLIYRWRNSSLHGETSYPTIGGTLLNLVLLIALAQIRQNFESVRAKVLDKVKWELQSHNYTKHRSPWSFYPPF
;
A
#
# COMPACT_ATOMS: atom_id res chain seq x y z
N MET A 1 -6.53 -32.81 1.72
CA MET A 1 -7.21 -31.56 1.34
C MET A 1 -6.14 -30.55 1.03
N GLU A 2 -6.16 -29.99 -0.17
CA GLU A 2 -5.29 -28.89 -0.55
C GLU A 2 -5.68 -27.67 0.28
N GLU A 3 -4.72 -27.08 0.99
CA GLU A 3 -4.96 -25.87 1.79
C GLU A 3 -5.39 -24.72 0.88
N ASN A 4 -6.44 -24.00 1.26
CA ASN A 4 -6.87 -22.81 0.53
C ASN A 4 -5.71 -21.79 0.50
N LYS A 5 -5.35 -21.29 -0.70
CA LYS A 5 -4.23 -20.37 -0.90
C LYS A 5 -4.34 -19.09 -0.05
N LYS A 6 -5.55 -18.60 0.23
CA LYS A 6 -5.80 -17.48 1.14
C LYS A 6 -5.29 -17.76 2.56
N GLU A 7 -5.60 -18.95 3.10
CA GLU A 7 -5.17 -19.36 4.44
C GLU A 7 -3.66 -19.66 4.47
N LEU A 8 -3.13 -20.24 3.38
CA LEU A 8 -1.69 -20.38 3.20
C LEU A 8 -0.96 -19.03 3.29
N ILE A 9 -1.42 -18.00 2.57
CA ILE A 9 -0.81 -16.66 2.58
C ILE A 9 -0.79 -16.08 4.00
N LYS A 10 -1.92 -16.13 4.71
CA LYS A 10 -2.01 -15.65 6.10
C LYS A 10 -1.02 -16.38 7.00
N ARG A 11 -1.03 -17.72 6.96
CA ARG A 11 -0.14 -18.56 7.76
C ARG A 11 1.33 -18.24 7.48
N LEU A 12 1.70 -18.03 6.22
CA LEU A 12 3.07 -17.68 5.84
C LEU A 12 3.50 -16.35 6.46
N CYS A 13 2.67 -15.30 6.38
CA CYS A 13 2.97 -14.02 7.01
C CYS A 13 3.07 -14.14 8.54
N GLU A 14 2.13 -14.83 9.19
CA GLU A 14 2.15 -15.06 10.64
C GLU A 14 3.36 -15.90 11.09
N SER A 15 3.73 -16.91 10.30
CA SER A 15 4.90 -17.74 10.56
C SER A 15 6.19 -16.97 10.38
N TRP A 16 6.25 -16.04 9.40
CA TRP A 16 7.38 -15.15 9.23
C TRP A 16 7.56 -14.29 10.47
N ILE A 17 6.50 -13.64 10.96
CA ILE A 17 6.52 -12.79 12.15
C ILE A 17 6.97 -13.58 13.38
N SER A 18 6.38 -14.75 13.59
CA SER A 18 6.70 -15.63 14.72
C SER A 18 8.15 -16.10 14.68
N ALA A 19 8.70 -16.36 13.49
CA ALA A 19 10.07 -16.83 13.32
C ALA A 19 11.14 -15.74 13.44
N VAL A 20 10.75 -14.46 13.39
CA VAL A 20 11.67 -13.34 13.61
C VAL A 20 11.92 -13.09 15.10
N TYR A 21 10.92 -13.36 15.95
CA TYR A 21 11.09 -13.30 17.40
C TYR A 21 11.85 -14.53 17.90
N GLN A 22 12.97 -14.28 18.58
CA GLN A 22 13.74 -15.33 19.26
C GLN A 22 13.19 -15.60 20.67
N GLU A 23 13.61 -16.72 21.29
CA GLU A 23 13.16 -17.12 22.63
C GLU A 23 13.50 -16.08 23.71
N ASP A 24 14.55 -15.29 23.50
CA ASP A 24 14.97 -14.20 24.40
C ASP A 24 14.25 -12.87 24.13
N GLY A 25 13.31 -12.83 23.18
CA GLY A 25 12.59 -11.64 22.75
C GLY A 25 13.38 -10.74 21.79
N SER A 26 14.60 -11.12 21.39
CA SER A 26 15.35 -10.43 20.36
C SER A 26 14.76 -10.68 18.96
N ILE A 27 15.13 -9.83 18.02
CA ILE A 27 14.65 -9.88 16.64
C ILE A 27 15.82 -10.35 15.75
N GLY A 28 15.62 -11.46 15.05
CA GLY A 28 16.59 -11.98 14.07
C GLY A 28 15.94 -12.33 12.74
N ILE A 29 16.33 -11.64 11.67
CA ILE A 29 15.97 -12.02 10.31
C ILE A 29 17.06 -12.94 9.74
N GLY A 30 16.67 -14.09 9.21
CA GLY A 30 17.59 -15.04 8.61
C GLY A 30 16.86 -16.19 7.92
N GLY A 31 17.57 -17.27 7.59
CA GLY A 31 16.99 -18.42 6.86
C GLY A 31 15.73 -19.01 7.50
N ASN A 32 15.61 -18.93 8.83
CA ASN A 32 14.44 -19.41 9.56
C ASN A 32 13.17 -18.59 9.31
N SER A 33 13.27 -17.27 9.17
CA SER A 33 12.13 -16.41 8.82
C SER A 33 11.94 -16.34 7.31
N GLU A 34 13.01 -16.19 6.53
CA GLU A 34 12.95 -15.99 5.08
C GLU A 34 12.35 -17.18 4.30
N LYS A 35 12.36 -18.39 4.87
CA LYS A 35 11.66 -19.54 4.26
C LYS A 35 10.13 -19.36 4.20
N TYR A 36 9.55 -18.44 4.97
CA TYR A 36 8.11 -18.15 4.98
C TYR A 36 7.70 -17.00 4.04
N ARG A 37 8.64 -16.40 3.30
CA ARG A 37 8.31 -15.38 2.29
C ARG A 37 7.33 -15.92 1.25
N LEU A 38 6.40 -15.07 0.81
CA LEU A 38 5.36 -15.45 -0.15
C LEU A 38 5.98 -15.92 -1.46
N LEU A 39 6.93 -15.15 -2.01
CA LEU A 39 7.64 -15.52 -3.25
C LEU A 39 8.44 -16.83 -3.10
N ASN A 40 9.10 -17.05 -1.95
CA ASN A 40 9.83 -18.30 -1.68
C ASN A 40 8.90 -19.52 -1.59
N ASN A 41 7.62 -19.29 -1.27
CA ASN A 41 6.57 -20.31 -1.25
C ASN A 41 5.73 -20.33 -2.53
N LYS A 42 6.27 -19.83 -3.65
CA LYS A 42 5.66 -19.86 -4.99
C LYS A 42 4.31 -19.14 -5.07
N ILE A 43 4.08 -18.15 -4.20
CA ILE A 43 2.92 -17.28 -4.31
C ILE A 43 3.18 -16.27 -5.44
N VAL A 44 2.43 -16.39 -6.53
CA VAL A 44 2.53 -15.50 -7.70
C VAL A 44 1.43 -14.44 -7.63
N PHE A 45 1.78 -13.20 -7.33
CA PHE A 45 0.80 -12.13 -7.07
C PHE A 45 -0.19 -11.88 -8.20
N HIS A 46 0.23 -11.99 -9.46
CA HIS A 46 -0.67 -11.77 -10.60
C HIS A 46 -1.66 -12.93 -10.84
N GLU A 47 -1.46 -14.07 -10.18
CA GLU A 47 -2.35 -15.22 -10.22
C GLU A 47 -3.40 -15.21 -9.10
N LEU A 48 -3.24 -14.33 -8.12
CA LEU A 48 -4.10 -14.30 -6.93
C LEU A 48 -5.51 -13.83 -7.28
N ALA A 49 -6.50 -14.56 -6.77
CA ALA A 49 -7.89 -14.10 -6.78
C ALA A 49 -8.09 -12.91 -5.83
N PHE A 50 -9.26 -12.28 -5.88
CA PHE A 50 -9.59 -11.10 -5.07
C PHE A 50 -9.27 -11.30 -3.58
N GLU A 51 -9.80 -12.37 -2.97
CA GLU A 51 -9.64 -12.61 -1.53
C GLU A 51 -8.19 -12.97 -1.13
N GLU A 52 -7.44 -13.57 -2.06
CA GLU A 52 -6.04 -13.95 -1.86
C GLU A 52 -5.14 -12.70 -1.95
N THR A 53 -5.46 -11.79 -2.87
CA THR A 53 -4.81 -10.48 -3.02
C THR A 53 -5.05 -9.63 -1.76
N GLN A 54 -6.27 -9.64 -1.25
CA GLN A 54 -6.62 -9.00 0.02
C GLN A 54 -5.85 -9.59 1.20
N ALA A 55 -5.77 -10.93 1.29
CA ALA A 55 -4.99 -11.61 2.32
C ALA A 55 -3.50 -11.24 2.24
N ALA A 56 -2.92 -11.17 1.04
CA ALA A 56 -1.55 -10.72 0.83
C ALA A 56 -1.34 -9.27 1.30
N CYS A 57 -2.26 -8.35 0.95
CA CYS A 57 -2.22 -6.97 1.41
C CYS A 57 -2.15 -6.87 2.93
N ILE A 58 -2.97 -7.64 3.62
CA ILE A 58 -3.10 -7.61 5.09
C ILE A 58 -1.89 -8.28 5.76
N GLY A 59 -1.47 -9.44 5.26
CA GLY A 59 -0.30 -10.15 5.77
C GLY A 59 0.99 -9.32 5.62
N LEU A 60 1.20 -8.69 4.45
CA LEU A 60 2.33 -7.80 4.23
C LEU A 60 2.25 -6.52 5.08
N THR A 61 1.04 -6.03 5.37
CA THR A 61 0.88 -4.93 6.35
C THR A 61 1.32 -5.35 7.75
N HIS A 62 1.01 -6.57 8.18
CA HIS A 62 1.44 -7.07 9.48
C HIS A 62 2.97 -7.20 9.56
N VAL A 63 3.60 -7.70 8.49
CA VAL A 63 5.06 -7.80 8.38
C VAL A 63 5.74 -6.42 8.48
N LEU A 64 5.18 -5.38 7.84
CA LEU A 64 5.69 -4.01 7.96
C LEU A 64 5.63 -3.47 9.38
N LEU A 65 4.57 -3.82 10.12
CA LEU A 65 4.28 -3.33 11.46
C LEU A 65 4.90 -4.20 12.56
N LEU A 66 5.95 -4.97 12.24
CA LEU A 66 6.66 -5.78 13.22
C LEU A 66 7.26 -4.89 14.33
N LYS A 67 6.78 -5.07 15.56
CA LYS A 67 7.24 -4.28 16.71
C LYS A 67 8.74 -4.46 16.94
N GLY A 68 9.45 -3.34 17.07
CA GLY A 68 10.90 -3.31 17.30
C GLY A 68 11.73 -3.28 16.02
N MET A 69 11.10 -3.41 14.84
CA MET A 69 11.74 -3.19 13.54
C MET A 69 11.05 -2.10 12.77
N ASN A 70 11.85 -1.26 12.11
CA ASN A 70 11.36 -0.05 11.49
C ASN A 70 11.44 -0.07 9.95
N THR A 71 11.96 -1.12 9.30
CA THR A 71 12.34 -1.02 7.88
C THR A 71 12.20 -2.32 7.05
N ILE A 72 11.21 -3.17 7.33
CA ILE A 72 11.08 -4.45 6.60
C ILE A 72 10.28 -4.22 5.31
N ILE A 73 10.93 -3.66 4.29
CA ILE A 73 10.44 -3.73 2.91
C ILE A 73 11.31 -4.74 2.18
N ASP A 74 10.69 -5.81 1.71
CA ASP A 74 11.34 -6.89 0.97
C ASP A 74 10.71 -7.07 -0.43
N MET A 75 11.15 -8.11 -1.14
CA MET A 75 10.67 -8.41 -2.48
C MET A 75 9.18 -8.79 -2.55
N ASP A 76 8.59 -9.39 -1.51
CA ASP A 76 7.15 -9.69 -1.49
C ASP A 76 6.35 -8.37 -1.57
N HIS A 77 6.76 -7.36 -0.79
CA HIS A 77 6.16 -6.03 -0.81
C HIS A 77 6.32 -5.35 -2.17
N LEU A 78 7.55 -5.34 -2.70
CA LEU A 78 7.86 -4.65 -3.95
C LEU A 78 7.11 -5.27 -5.14
N VAL A 79 7.05 -6.60 -5.23
CA VAL A 79 6.31 -7.30 -6.29
C VAL A 79 4.81 -7.12 -6.13
N TYR A 80 4.28 -7.16 -4.89
CA TYR A 80 2.87 -6.88 -4.62
C TYR A 80 2.47 -5.46 -5.03
N TRP A 81 3.22 -4.45 -4.60
CA TRP A 81 2.96 -3.04 -4.93
C TRP A 81 3.10 -2.76 -6.42
N SER A 82 4.09 -3.36 -7.07
CA SER A 82 4.28 -3.30 -8.51
C SER A 82 3.08 -3.88 -9.27
N TRP A 83 2.58 -5.05 -8.86
CA TRP A 83 1.41 -5.66 -9.46
C TRP A 83 0.15 -4.82 -9.26
N MET A 84 -0.09 -4.35 -8.03
CA MET A 84 -1.23 -3.50 -7.74
C MET A 84 -1.16 -2.14 -8.45
N GLY A 85 0.05 -1.62 -8.66
CA GLY A 85 0.32 -0.45 -9.48
C GLY A 85 -0.11 -0.65 -10.93
N GLU A 86 0.25 -1.79 -11.52
CA GLU A 86 -0.16 -2.16 -12.88
C GLU A 86 -1.68 -2.34 -12.99
N VAL A 87 -2.26 -3.07 -12.03
CA VAL A 87 -3.72 -3.29 -11.96
C VAL A 87 -4.40 -1.94 -11.87
N LEU A 88 -4.25 -1.18 -10.80
CA LEU A 88 -5.05 0.04 -10.55
C LEU A 88 -4.79 1.19 -11.55
N SER A 89 -3.61 1.22 -12.20
CA SER A 89 -3.31 2.22 -13.23
C SER A 89 -3.85 1.82 -14.61
N SER A 90 -4.30 0.58 -14.79
CA SER A 90 -4.85 0.13 -16.07
C SER A 90 -6.17 0.82 -16.39
N LYS A 91 -6.33 1.20 -17.65
CA LYS A 91 -7.59 1.73 -18.19
C LYS A 91 -8.72 0.71 -18.10
N ASP A 92 -8.41 -0.59 -18.13
CA ASP A 92 -9.39 -1.67 -18.02
C ASP A 92 -10.08 -1.72 -16.66
N THR A 93 -9.47 -1.13 -15.63
CA THR A 93 -10.07 -1.11 -14.28
C THR A 93 -11.26 -0.20 -14.17
N GLY A 94 -11.24 0.91 -14.93
CA GLY A 94 -12.14 2.04 -14.71
C GLY A 94 -12.06 2.65 -13.30
N TYR A 95 -11.02 2.35 -12.52
CA TYR A 95 -10.92 2.81 -11.13
C TYR A 95 -10.76 4.33 -11.08
N PHE A 96 -9.77 4.87 -11.79
CA PHE A 96 -9.61 6.31 -11.97
C PHE A 96 -10.40 6.77 -13.21
N LEU A 97 -11.34 7.68 -13.00
CA LEU A 97 -12.08 8.32 -14.08
C LEU A 97 -11.23 9.43 -14.74
N PRO A 98 -11.55 9.86 -15.97
CA PRO A 98 -10.77 10.89 -16.67
C PRO A 98 -10.61 12.20 -15.88
N GLU A 99 -11.61 12.57 -15.09
CA GLU A 99 -11.62 13.79 -14.26
C GLU A 99 -10.72 13.65 -13.02
N GLU A 100 -10.31 12.43 -12.69
CA GLU A 100 -9.47 12.06 -11.55
C GLU A 100 -8.00 11.87 -11.95
N TYR A 101 -7.61 12.37 -13.13
CA TYR A 101 -6.26 12.25 -13.67
C TYR A 101 -5.16 12.66 -12.68
N SER A 102 -5.38 13.72 -11.89
CA SER A 102 -4.41 14.17 -10.88
C SER A 102 -4.22 13.14 -9.76
N ILE A 103 -5.28 12.45 -9.34
CA ILE A 103 -5.24 11.39 -8.34
C ILE A 103 -4.54 10.17 -8.92
N GLN A 104 -4.85 9.80 -10.17
CA GLN A 104 -4.15 8.74 -10.89
C GLN A 104 -2.64 9.02 -10.96
N LYS A 105 -2.23 10.24 -11.33
CA LYS A 105 -0.81 10.59 -11.37
C LYS A 105 -0.15 10.58 -10.01
N LEU A 106 -0.83 11.03 -8.96
CA LEU A 106 -0.32 10.90 -7.60
C LEU A 106 -0.13 9.42 -7.22
N PHE A 107 -1.08 8.55 -7.55
CA PHE A 107 -0.98 7.11 -7.35
C PHE A 107 0.24 6.51 -8.07
N GLU A 108 0.36 6.78 -9.38
CA GLU A 108 1.49 6.31 -10.18
C GLU A 108 2.85 6.79 -9.62
N ILE A 109 2.94 8.05 -9.18
CA ILE A 109 4.16 8.61 -8.58
C ILE A 109 4.48 7.92 -7.25
N VAL A 110 3.48 7.65 -6.40
CA VAL A 110 3.70 6.92 -5.13
C VAL A 110 4.22 5.51 -5.40
N ILE A 111 3.65 4.79 -6.38
CA ILE A 111 4.16 3.47 -6.77
C ILE A 111 5.61 3.57 -7.29
N ARG A 112 5.91 4.55 -8.16
CA ARG A 112 7.28 4.76 -8.65
C ARG A 112 8.27 5.09 -7.55
N ALA A 113 7.91 5.96 -6.61
CA ALA A 113 8.74 6.29 -5.47
C ALA A 113 9.04 5.01 -4.64
N THR A 114 8.02 4.17 -4.47
CA THR A 114 8.16 2.90 -3.73
C THR A 114 9.11 1.92 -4.43
N LEU A 115 9.03 1.85 -5.77
CA LEU A 115 9.88 0.97 -6.59
C LEU A 115 11.24 1.60 -6.96
N ALA A 116 11.49 2.85 -6.60
CA ALA A 116 12.69 3.57 -7.02
C ALA A 116 13.98 2.85 -6.57
N GLY A 117 14.93 2.71 -7.48
CA GLY A 117 16.22 2.07 -7.22
C GLY A 117 16.16 0.57 -6.96
N ILE A 118 15.03 -0.09 -7.17
CA ILE A 118 15.00 -1.55 -7.26
C ILE A 118 15.86 -1.99 -8.45
N ARG A 119 16.54 -3.13 -8.30
CA ARG A 119 17.41 -3.70 -9.33
C ARG A 119 17.05 -5.17 -9.54
N LEU A 120 17.31 -5.66 -10.75
CA LEU A 120 17.27 -7.09 -11.03
C LEU A 120 18.25 -7.83 -10.09
N PRO A 121 17.87 -8.99 -9.56
CA PRO A 121 18.83 -9.90 -8.94
C PRO A 121 19.98 -10.18 -9.92
N VAL A 122 21.22 -10.11 -9.44
CA VAL A 122 22.41 -10.40 -10.25
C VAL A 122 22.67 -11.90 -10.27
N HIS A 123 22.93 -12.45 -11.45
CA HIS A 123 23.26 -13.87 -11.65
C HIS A 123 24.75 -14.13 -11.62
N ASP A 124 25.56 -13.14 -12.01
CA ASP A 124 27.00 -13.24 -12.03
C ASP A 124 27.69 -11.93 -11.63
N ARG A 125 29.02 -12.00 -11.54
CA ARG A 125 29.86 -10.87 -11.17
C ARG A 125 29.84 -9.75 -12.20
N GLN A 126 29.71 -10.06 -13.49
CA GLN A 126 29.71 -9.05 -14.55
C GLN A 126 28.44 -8.20 -14.48
N GLU A 127 27.28 -8.83 -14.25
CA GLU A 127 26.02 -8.11 -14.03
C GLU A 127 26.08 -7.23 -12.78
N TRP A 128 26.72 -7.71 -11.71
CA TRP A 128 26.92 -6.91 -10.50
C TRP A 128 27.82 -5.70 -10.73
N GLU A 129 28.96 -5.88 -11.40
CA GLU A 129 29.87 -4.79 -11.76
C GLU A 129 29.18 -3.76 -12.67
N GLU A 130 28.35 -4.21 -13.61
CA GLU A 130 27.56 -3.34 -14.49
C GLU A 130 26.52 -2.53 -13.70
N GLN A 131 25.79 -3.16 -12.78
CA GLN A 131 24.82 -2.45 -11.94
C GLN A 131 25.48 -1.41 -11.03
N ILE A 132 26.71 -1.65 -10.56
CA ILE A 132 27.47 -0.63 -9.81
C ILE A 132 27.84 0.53 -10.73
N ARG A 133 28.40 0.25 -11.90
CA ARG A 133 28.79 1.26 -12.88
C ARG A 133 27.61 2.15 -13.28
N ILE A 134 26.44 1.57 -13.56
CA ILE A 134 25.21 2.33 -13.84
C ILE A 134 24.84 3.24 -12.66
N GLY A 135 24.97 2.73 -11.43
CA GLY A 135 24.74 3.51 -10.21
C GLY A 135 25.68 4.71 -10.06
N GLU A 136 26.95 4.57 -10.46
CA GLU A 136 27.95 5.64 -10.41
C GLU A 136 27.73 6.71 -11.49
N LEU A 137 27.22 6.31 -12.66
CA LEU A 137 26.86 7.21 -13.76
C LEU A 137 25.54 7.94 -13.54
N THR A 138 24.77 7.57 -12.51
CA THR A 138 23.49 8.21 -12.19
C THR A 138 23.74 9.63 -11.66
N GLU A 139 23.03 10.61 -12.22
CA GLU A 139 23.13 12.00 -11.79
C GLU A 139 22.88 12.17 -10.28
N PHE A 140 23.59 13.11 -9.66
CA PHE A 140 23.56 13.35 -8.21
C PHE A 140 22.13 13.47 -7.66
N ASN A 141 21.27 14.30 -8.27
CA ASN A 141 19.91 14.52 -7.81
C ASN A 141 19.03 13.27 -7.93
N THR A 142 19.21 12.47 -8.98
CA THR A 142 18.50 11.20 -9.15
C THR A 142 18.91 10.22 -8.05
N ARG A 143 20.20 10.14 -7.73
CA ARG A 143 20.69 9.31 -6.63
C ARG A 143 20.12 9.77 -5.29
N GLU A 144 20.11 11.07 -5.01
CA GLU A 144 19.52 11.61 -3.77
C GLU A 144 18.02 11.30 -3.66
N LEU A 145 17.26 11.39 -4.75
CA LEU A 145 15.84 11.02 -4.77
C LEU A 145 15.62 9.54 -4.47
N VAL A 146 16.44 8.66 -5.07
CA VAL A 146 16.39 7.21 -4.82
C VAL A 146 16.78 6.88 -3.37
N THR A 147 17.82 7.51 -2.84
CA THR A 147 18.23 7.35 -1.43
C THR A 147 17.12 7.79 -0.47
N ASN A 148 16.41 8.87 -0.80
CA ASN A 148 15.32 9.41 0.02
C ASN A 148 13.93 8.86 -0.33
N LYS A 149 13.85 7.79 -1.13
CA LYS A 149 12.59 7.30 -1.69
C LYS A 149 11.49 7.02 -0.66
N SER A 150 11.82 6.43 0.48
CA SER A 150 10.83 6.11 1.52
C SER A 150 10.26 7.37 2.19
N ARG A 151 11.08 8.41 2.30
CA ARG A 151 10.66 9.72 2.81
C ARG A 151 9.74 10.41 1.80
N VAL A 152 10.13 10.40 0.52
CA VAL A 152 9.30 10.92 -0.58
C VAL A 152 7.96 10.19 -0.63
N GLN A 153 7.98 8.85 -0.63
CA GLN A 153 6.80 8.00 -0.59
C GLN A 153 5.89 8.37 0.59
N THR A 154 6.44 8.51 1.80
CA THR A 154 5.67 8.84 3.00
C THR A 154 4.95 10.18 2.87
N TYR A 155 5.62 11.22 2.35
CA TYR A 155 4.96 12.52 2.15
C TYR A 155 3.86 12.47 1.09
N LEU A 156 4.03 11.67 0.04
CA LEU A 156 3.08 11.58 -1.07
C LEU A 156 1.90 10.64 -0.78
N VAL A 157 2.08 9.65 0.09
CA VAL A 157 1.01 8.67 0.37
C VAL A 157 -0.11 9.25 1.23
N PHE A 158 0.16 10.25 2.09
CA PHE A 158 -0.89 10.92 2.86
C PHE A 158 -1.95 11.61 1.98
N PRO A 159 -1.60 12.53 1.05
CA PRO A 159 -2.59 13.12 0.17
C PRO A 159 -3.24 12.09 -0.76
N LEU A 160 -2.53 11.02 -1.13
CA LEU A 160 -3.11 9.92 -1.91
C LEU A 160 -4.19 9.18 -1.11
N LEU A 161 -3.91 8.82 0.14
CA LEU A 161 -4.87 8.17 1.03
C LEU A 161 -6.09 9.06 1.27
N GLU A 162 -5.89 10.35 1.49
CA GLU A 162 -7.00 11.31 1.61
C GLU A 162 -7.87 11.32 0.35
N ALA A 163 -7.26 11.36 -0.84
CA ALA A 163 -7.97 11.37 -2.12
C ALA A 163 -8.74 10.06 -2.37
N VAL A 164 -8.13 8.90 -2.08
CA VAL A 164 -8.77 7.58 -2.22
C VAL A 164 -9.92 7.41 -1.24
N ILE A 165 -9.78 7.86 0.00
CA ILE A 165 -10.89 7.83 0.97
C ILE A 165 -12.03 8.75 0.52
N LYS A 166 -11.72 9.97 0.07
CA LYS A 166 -12.75 10.90 -0.46
C LYS A 166 -13.48 10.31 -1.67
N LYS A 167 -12.76 9.62 -2.57
CA LYS A 167 -13.37 8.88 -3.68
C LYS A 167 -14.34 7.80 -3.17
N ALA A 168 -13.92 6.96 -2.23
CA ALA A 168 -14.79 5.94 -1.65
C ALA A 168 -16.00 6.56 -0.92
N CYS A 169 -15.80 7.69 -0.25
CA CYS A 169 -16.80 8.43 0.52
C CYS A 169 -17.51 9.53 -0.28
N PHE A 170 -17.49 9.51 -1.62
CA PHE A 170 -17.94 10.65 -2.44
C PHE A 170 -19.39 11.07 -2.20
N LYS A 171 -20.22 10.13 -1.73
CA LYS A 171 -21.63 10.37 -1.33
C LYS A 171 -21.77 11.29 -0.13
N TYR A 172 -20.72 11.46 0.67
CA TYR A 172 -20.69 12.25 1.91
C TYR A 172 -19.77 13.45 1.82
N VAL A 173 -18.63 13.32 1.15
CA VAL A 173 -17.61 14.38 1.05
C VAL A 173 -17.03 14.40 -0.36
N ASP A 174 -16.96 15.57 -1.00
CA ASP A 174 -16.33 15.71 -2.32
C ASP A 174 -14.79 15.76 -2.26
N TYR A 175 -14.13 15.81 -3.41
CA TYR A 175 -12.67 15.87 -3.49
C TYR A 175 -12.04 17.08 -2.79
N SER A 176 -12.74 18.21 -2.72
CA SER A 176 -12.29 19.41 -1.99
C SER A 176 -12.39 19.24 -0.47
N GLY A 177 -13.10 18.21 0.00
CA GLY A 177 -13.42 18.03 1.41
C GLY A 177 -14.74 18.68 1.81
N LYS A 178 -15.53 19.22 0.88
CA LYS A 178 -16.85 19.78 1.20
C LYS A 178 -17.85 18.67 1.48
N VAL A 179 -18.64 18.84 2.53
CA VAL A 179 -19.68 17.89 2.94
C VAL A 179 -20.87 18.00 2.00
N VAL A 180 -21.26 16.89 1.39
CA VAL A 180 -22.41 16.78 0.48
C VAL A 180 -23.59 16.01 1.09
N SER A 181 -23.34 15.18 2.12
CA SER A 181 -24.40 14.50 2.90
C SER A 181 -24.05 14.51 4.39
N ASN A 182 -25.06 14.43 5.24
CA ASN A 182 -24.87 14.43 6.69
C ASN A 182 -24.13 13.18 7.17
N PHE A 183 -23.19 13.35 8.09
CA PHE A 183 -22.59 12.26 8.85
C PHE A 183 -22.04 12.78 10.18
N SER A 184 -21.60 11.88 11.05
CA SER A 184 -21.00 12.27 12.32
C SER A 184 -19.84 11.38 12.70
N VAL A 185 -18.89 11.96 13.43
CA VAL A 185 -17.71 11.24 13.92
C VAL A 185 -17.55 11.48 15.42
N ILE A 186 -17.24 10.42 16.17
CA ILE A 186 -16.89 10.51 17.59
C ILE A 186 -15.39 10.82 17.72
N LYS A 187 -15.06 11.87 18.46
CA LYS A 187 -13.69 12.32 18.74
C LYS A 187 -13.06 11.53 19.89
N LYS A 188 -11.75 11.70 20.07
CA LYS A 188 -10.96 11.02 21.13
C LYS A 188 -11.47 11.32 22.54
N ASP A 189 -12.01 12.52 22.74
CA ASP A 189 -12.64 12.97 23.99
C ASP A 189 -14.10 12.51 24.15
N GLY A 190 -14.61 11.69 23.23
CA GLY A 190 -16.00 11.21 23.20
C GLY A 190 -17.00 12.22 22.63
N HIS A 191 -16.58 13.43 22.26
CA HIS A 191 -17.47 14.41 21.67
C HIS A 191 -17.86 14.03 20.24
N LYS A 192 -19.16 14.15 19.95
CA LYS A 192 -19.70 13.97 18.61
C LYS A 192 -19.51 15.24 17.78
N VAL A 193 -18.92 15.10 16.60
CA VAL A 193 -18.83 16.18 15.61
C VAL A 193 -19.77 15.85 14.46
N ASP A 194 -20.76 16.71 14.25
CA ASP A 194 -21.70 16.60 13.14
C ASP A 194 -21.18 17.36 11.92
N TYR A 195 -21.16 16.67 10.78
CA TYR A 195 -20.83 17.20 9.46
C TYR A 195 -22.12 17.32 8.65
N VAL A 196 -22.43 18.53 8.19
CA VAL A 196 -23.69 18.85 7.49
C VAL A 196 -23.42 19.79 6.30
N PRO A 197 -24.09 19.60 5.14
CA PRO A 197 -23.92 20.50 3.99
C PRO A 197 -24.43 21.92 4.26
N SER A 198 -25.46 22.04 5.09
CA SER A 198 -26.12 23.29 5.44
C SER A 198 -26.56 23.31 6.90
N GLY A 199 -26.80 24.50 7.46
CA GLY A 199 -27.21 24.64 8.86
C GLY A 199 -26.05 24.70 9.86
N ARG A 200 -26.29 24.20 11.08
CA ARG A 200 -25.33 24.22 12.20
C ARG A 200 -24.54 22.92 12.24
N GLY A 201 -23.27 22.98 11.87
CA GLY A 201 -22.30 21.87 11.91
C GLY A 201 -21.10 22.16 11.00
N LYS A 202 -20.16 21.22 10.90
CA LYS A 202 -18.99 21.39 10.02
C LYS A 202 -19.37 21.13 8.57
N LYS A 203 -19.04 22.09 7.69
CA LYS A 203 -19.36 22.03 6.24
C LYS A 203 -18.23 21.43 5.40
N ALA A 204 -17.08 21.19 6.00
CA ALA A 204 -15.92 20.61 5.34
C ALA A 204 -15.20 19.62 6.28
N CYS A 205 -14.75 18.51 5.73
CA CYS A 205 -13.98 17.46 6.38
C CYS A 205 -12.62 17.30 5.67
N SER A 206 -11.57 17.86 6.28
CA SER A 206 -10.17 17.75 5.83
C SER A 206 -9.30 16.94 6.79
N SER A 207 -9.89 16.40 7.86
CA SER A 207 -9.17 15.56 8.81
C SER A 207 -9.10 14.13 8.28
N LEU A 208 -7.89 13.63 8.03
CA LEU A 208 -7.67 12.24 7.60
C LEU A 208 -8.27 11.24 8.61
N ARG A 209 -8.16 11.51 9.91
CA ARG A 209 -8.80 10.71 10.96
C ARG A 209 -10.31 10.62 10.77
N ASP A 210 -10.98 11.75 10.60
CA ASP A 210 -12.44 11.77 10.45
C ASP A 210 -12.88 11.11 9.13
N LEU A 211 -12.10 11.25 8.06
CA LEU A 211 -12.33 10.55 6.79
C LEU A 211 -12.19 9.03 6.96
N LEU A 212 -11.18 8.55 7.69
CA LEU A 212 -11.02 7.12 8.03
C LEU A 212 -12.19 6.61 8.87
N CYS A 213 -12.64 7.39 9.87
CA CYS A 213 -13.82 7.04 10.67
C CYS A 213 -15.09 6.97 9.80
N LEU A 214 -15.30 7.94 8.92
CA LEU A 214 -16.42 7.95 7.98
C LEU A 214 -16.41 6.72 7.08
N LEU A 215 -15.26 6.42 6.46
CA LEU A 215 -15.09 5.23 5.63
C LEU A 215 -15.46 3.96 6.41
N TYR A 216 -14.88 3.78 7.60
CA TYR A 216 -15.06 2.58 8.41
C TYR A 216 -16.48 2.38 8.95
N ASN A 217 -17.16 3.48 9.31
CA ASN A 217 -18.47 3.41 9.95
C ASN A 217 -19.63 3.42 8.94
N GLU A 218 -19.53 4.19 7.87
CA GLU A 218 -20.67 4.47 6.97
C GLU A 218 -20.54 3.84 5.58
N VAL A 219 -19.32 3.62 5.09
CA VAL A 219 -19.08 3.26 3.68
C VAL A 219 -18.56 1.83 3.50
N ALA A 220 -17.68 1.38 4.38
CA ALA A 220 -17.07 0.06 4.29
C ALA A 220 -18.13 -1.03 4.48
N ASP A 221 -18.19 -1.96 3.53
CA ASP A 221 -18.97 -3.19 3.69
C ASP A 221 -18.37 -4.09 4.78
N SER A 222 -19.07 -5.18 5.12
CA SER A 222 -18.61 -6.10 6.17
C SER A 222 -17.20 -6.65 5.95
N ASP A 223 -16.83 -6.87 4.69
CA ASP A 223 -15.53 -7.46 4.35
C ASP A 223 -14.41 -6.42 4.50
N LEU A 224 -14.55 -5.26 3.84
CA LEU A 224 -13.58 -4.16 3.96
C LEU A 224 -13.45 -3.70 5.42
N LYS A 225 -14.55 -3.66 6.17
CA LYS A 225 -14.53 -3.32 7.59
C LYS A 225 -13.69 -4.32 8.39
N THR A 226 -13.86 -5.62 8.13
CA THR A 226 -13.04 -6.68 8.74
C THR A 226 -11.56 -6.48 8.44
N GLN A 227 -11.21 -6.18 7.19
CA GLN A 227 -9.82 -5.95 6.80
C GLN A 227 -9.22 -4.70 7.46
N ILE A 228 -9.96 -3.59 7.48
CA ILE A 228 -9.52 -2.37 8.17
C ILE A 228 -9.37 -2.63 9.67
N THR A 229 -10.25 -3.43 10.30
CA THR A 229 -10.10 -3.83 11.71
C THR A 229 -8.80 -4.59 11.95
N LEU A 230 -8.39 -5.49 11.05
CA LEU A 230 -7.10 -6.17 11.15
C LEU A 230 -5.92 -5.19 11.04
N VAL A 231 -5.96 -4.27 10.07
CA VAL A 231 -4.92 -3.22 9.97
C VAL A 231 -4.86 -2.38 11.24
N ARG A 232 -6.02 -1.98 11.79
CA ARG A 232 -6.10 -1.24 13.06
C ARG A 232 -5.48 -2.03 14.20
N LYS A 233 -5.76 -3.33 14.30
CA LYS A 233 -5.16 -4.22 15.31
C LYS A 233 -3.63 -4.21 15.19
N TYR A 234 -3.07 -4.40 14.00
CA TYR A 234 -1.62 -4.41 13.80
C TYR A 234 -0.96 -3.06 14.11
N ILE A 235 -1.66 -1.96 13.82
CA ILE A 235 -1.19 -0.63 14.21
C ILE A 235 -1.18 -0.48 15.74
N SER A 236 -2.20 -0.99 16.44
CA SER A 236 -2.23 -1.01 17.91
C SER A 236 -1.16 -1.88 18.56
N GLU A 237 -0.58 -2.85 17.83
CA GLU A 237 0.56 -3.65 18.34
C GLU A 237 1.84 -2.78 18.48
N LEU A 238 1.94 -1.68 17.72
CA LEU A 238 3.03 -0.71 17.84
C LEU A 238 2.85 0.26 19.02
N ASP A 239 1.62 0.76 19.19
CA ASP A 239 1.24 1.73 20.22
C ASP A 239 -0.19 1.44 20.68
N ASP A 240 -0.33 0.91 21.89
CA ASP A 240 -1.61 0.50 22.48
C ASP A 240 -2.31 1.64 23.23
N GLN A 241 -1.70 2.84 23.26
CA GLN A 241 -2.19 3.99 24.02
C GLN A 241 -3.12 4.91 23.20
N GLU A 242 -3.19 4.72 21.89
CA GLU A 242 -3.94 5.59 20.97
C GLU A 242 -4.78 4.79 19.98
N ASP A 243 -5.94 5.34 19.58
CA ASP A 243 -6.72 4.76 18.50
C ASP A 243 -5.89 4.78 17.19
N PRO A 244 -5.86 3.68 16.42
CA PRO A 244 -5.07 3.59 15.18
C PRO A 244 -5.30 4.71 14.17
N PHE A 245 -6.52 5.27 14.06
CA PHE A 245 -6.77 6.38 13.13
C PHE A 245 -6.23 7.71 13.66
N ASP A 246 -6.24 7.89 14.99
CA ASP A 246 -5.56 9.02 15.63
C ASP A 246 -4.04 8.90 15.47
N LEU A 247 -3.47 7.70 15.60
CA LEU A 247 -2.06 7.43 15.33
C LEU A 247 -1.66 7.71 13.88
N ILE A 248 -2.45 7.25 12.89
CA ILE A 248 -2.22 7.58 11.46
C ILE A 248 -2.23 9.10 11.25
N TYR A 249 -3.16 9.81 11.87
CA TYR A 249 -3.22 11.27 11.78
C TYR A 249 -1.99 11.94 12.41
N ARG A 250 -1.51 11.42 13.55
CA ARG A 250 -0.27 11.88 14.18
C ARG A 250 0.96 11.60 13.33
N TRP A 251 1.04 10.44 12.66
CA TRP A 251 2.14 10.11 11.75
C TRP A 251 2.36 11.17 10.69
N ARG A 252 1.29 11.82 10.21
CA ARG A 252 1.42 12.95 9.27
C ARG A 252 2.27 14.08 9.84
N ASN A 253 2.12 14.38 11.12
CA ASN A 253 2.85 15.45 11.80
C ASN A 253 4.25 14.98 12.24
N SER A 254 4.37 13.78 12.81
CA SER A 254 5.67 13.26 13.29
C SER A 254 6.64 12.95 12.15
N SER A 255 6.14 12.50 10.99
CA SER A 255 6.95 12.28 9.79
C SER A 255 7.47 13.60 9.19
N LEU A 256 6.84 14.74 9.47
CA LEU A 256 7.43 16.05 9.12
C LEU A 256 8.65 16.39 10.01
N HIS A 257 8.75 15.80 11.20
CA HIS A 257 9.79 16.08 12.20
C HIS A 257 10.87 14.99 12.32
N GLY A 258 10.77 13.89 11.56
CA GLY A 258 11.81 12.84 11.50
C GLY A 258 11.85 11.86 12.67
N GLU A 259 10.79 11.81 13.48
CA GLU A 259 10.73 11.02 14.72
C GLU A 259 10.31 9.56 14.50
N THR A 260 9.96 9.18 13.28
CA THR A 260 9.29 7.90 12.96
C THR A 260 9.86 7.25 11.71
N SER A 261 9.67 5.92 11.59
CA SER A 261 10.22 5.19 10.47
C SER A 261 9.41 5.35 9.18
N TYR A 262 9.91 6.19 8.28
CA TYR A 262 9.30 6.48 6.98
C TYR A 262 8.93 5.22 6.17
N PRO A 263 9.79 4.19 6.01
CA PRO A 263 9.42 2.99 5.25
C PRO A 263 8.17 2.28 5.79
N THR A 264 8.07 2.14 7.11
CA THR A 264 6.94 1.46 7.76
C THR A 264 5.66 2.25 7.60
N ILE A 265 5.70 3.56 7.86
CA ILE A 265 4.53 4.44 7.69
C ILE A 265 4.11 4.47 6.22
N GLY A 266 5.04 4.75 5.32
CA GLY A 266 4.80 4.83 3.88
C GLY A 266 4.18 3.55 3.32
N GLY A 267 4.76 2.40 3.65
CA GLY A 267 4.27 1.09 3.23
C GLY A 267 2.90 0.73 3.81
N THR A 268 2.67 1.01 5.10
CA THR A 268 1.39 0.74 5.77
C THR A 268 0.26 1.57 5.17
N LEU A 269 0.50 2.87 4.96
CA LEU A 269 -0.49 3.75 4.36
C LEU A 269 -0.74 3.39 2.88
N LEU A 270 0.31 2.97 2.15
CA LEU A 270 0.14 2.48 0.79
C LEU A 270 -0.71 1.21 0.76
N ASN A 271 -0.49 0.25 1.65
CA ASN A 271 -1.34 -0.94 1.73
C ASN A 271 -2.79 -0.58 2.08
N LEU A 272 -3.02 0.41 2.94
CA LEU A 272 -4.38 0.90 3.21
C LEU A 272 -5.02 1.54 1.97
N VAL A 273 -4.27 2.33 1.19
CA VAL A 273 -4.72 2.85 -0.12
C VAL A 273 -5.12 1.71 -1.04
N LEU A 274 -4.23 0.70 -1.19
CA LEU A 274 -4.45 -0.43 -2.08
C LEU A 274 -5.65 -1.28 -1.66
N LEU A 275 -5.83 -1.50 -0.36
CA LEU A 275 -6.97 -2.23 0.20
C LEU A 275 -8.30 -1.54 -0.11
N ILE A 276 -8.37 -0.22 0.09
CA ILE A 276 -9.58 0.57 -0.19
C ILE A 276 -9.88 0.58 -1.70
N ALA A 277 -8.85 0.79 -2.53
CA ALA A 277 -8.98 0.79 -3.99
C ALA A 277 -9.40 -0.60 -4.52
N LEU A 278 -8.82 -1.67 -3.99
CA LEU A 278 -9.15 -3.05 -4.33
C LEU A 278 -10.62 -3.35 -4.04
N ALA A 279 -11.13 -2.94 -2.87
CA ALA A 279 -12.55 -3.13 -2.51
C ALA A 279 -13.51 -2.45 -3.50
N GLN A 280 -13.14 -1.29 -4.05
CA GLN A 280 -13.96 -0.58 -5.05
C GLN A 280 -14.03 -1.30 -6.40
N ILE A 281 -13.06 -2.17 -6.72
CA ILE A 281 -13.03 -2.97 -7.96
C ILE A 281 -13.37 -4.45 -7.72
N ARG A 282 -13.97 -4.79 -6.55
CA ARG A 282 -14.24 -6.19 -6.18
C ARG A 282 -15.02 -6.96 -7.25
N GLN A 283 -16.05 -6.33 -7.82
CA GLN A 283 -16.96 -6.99 -8.78
C GLN A 283 -16.28 -7.33 -10.11
N ASN A 284 -15.29 -6.54 -10.53
CA ASN A 284 -14.61 -6.70 -11.81
C ASN A 284 -13.15 -7.17 -11.69
N PHE A 285 -12.64 -7.37 -10.48
CA PHE A 285 -11.23 -7.67 -10.22
C PHE A 285 -10.69 -8.80 -11.08
N GLU A 286 -11.35 -9.96 -11.16
CA GLU A 286 -10.83 -11.09 -11.94
C GLU A 286 -10.74 -10.81 -13.44
N SER A 287 -11.73 -10.12 -14.00
CA SER A 287 -11.75 -9.73 -15.41
C SER A 287 -10.64 -8.72 -15.71
N VAL A 288 -10.47 -7.74 -14.83
CA VAL A 288 -9.41 -6.74 -14.90
C VAL A 288 -8.04 -7.40 -14.80
N ARG A 289 -7.84 -8.28 -13.81
CA ARG A 289 -6.60 -9.01 -13.55
C ARG A 289 -6.14 -9.78 -14.79
N ALA A 290 -7.05 -10.50 -15.44
CA ALA A 290 -6.74 -11.26 -16.66
C ALA A 290 -6.28 -10.35 -17.81
N LYS A 291 -7.03 -9.27 -18.09
CA LYS A 291 -6.67 -8.32 -19.16
C LYS A 291 -5.33 -7.63 -18.91
N VAL A 292 -5.11 -7.21 -17.67
CA VAL A 292 -3.84 -6.57 -17.26
C VAL A 292 -2.68 -7.54 -17.44
N LEU A 293 -2.86 -8.82 -17.06
CA LEU A 293 -1.84 -9.84 -17.25
C LEU A 293 -1.51 -10.07 -18.73
N ASP A 294 -2.51 -10.10 -19.61
CA ASP A 294 -2.28 -10.27 -21.05
C ASP A 294 -1.51 -9.08 -21.64
N LYS A 295 -1.85 -7.86 -21.21
CA LYS A 295 -1.08 -6.65 -21.57
C LYS A 295 0.36 -6.73 -21.10
N VAL A 296 0.59 -7.12 -19.83
CA VAL A 296 1.95 -7.29 -19.27
C VAL A 296 2.74 -8.33 -20.06
N LYS A 297 2.14 -9.47 -20.39
CA LYS A 297 2.79 -10.52 -21.20
C LYS A 297 3.20 -9.99 -22.57
N TRP A 298 2.31 -9.24 -23.23
CA TRP A 298 2.61 -8.60 -24.50
C TRP A 298 3.76 -7.59 -24.38
N GLU A 299 3.75 -6.74 -23.34
CA GLU A 299 4.83 -5.78 -23.09
C GLU A 299 6.16 -6.47 -22.82
N LEU A 300 6.19 -7.53 -22.01
CA LEU A 300 7.40 -8.32 -21.73
C LEU A 300 7.96 -9.00 -22.98
N GLN A 301 7.11 -9.54 -23.84
CA GLN A 301 7.53 -10.08 -25.14
C GLN A 301 8.18 -8.99 -26.00
N SER A 302 7.57 -7.81 -26.07
CA SER A 302 8.11 -6.67 -26.83
C SER A 302 9.43 -6.13 -26.25
N HIS A 303 9.58 -6.15 -24.93
CA HIS A 303 10.76 -5.65 -24.23
C HIS A 303 12.02 -6.45 -24.58
N ASN A 304 11.88 -7.76 -24.75
CA ASN A 304 12.98 -8.62 -25.20
C ASN A 304 13.55 -8.17 -26.57
N TYR A 305 12.77 -7.44 -27.37
CA TYR A 305 13.22 -6.89 -28.65
C TYR A 305 13.73 -5.45 -28.55
N THR A 306 13.10 -4.59 -27.73
CA THR A 306 13.41 -3.15 -27.71
C THR A 306 14.34 -2.73 -26.59
N LYS A 307 14.54 -3.57 -25.56
CA LYS A 307 15.22 -3.22 -24.29
C LYS A 307 14.66 -1.98 -23.60
N HIS A 308 13.49 -1.50 -24.00
CA HIS A 308 12.82 -0.35 -23.42
C HIS A 308 11.51 -0.78 -22.79
N ARG A 309 11.28 -0.33 -21.56
CA ARG A 309 10.05 -0.57 -20.83
C ARG A 309 9.14 0.63 -20.96
N SER A 310 7.86 0.38 -21.16
CA SER A 310 6.86 1.43 -21.25
C SER A 310 6.80 2.26 -19.97
N PRO A 311 6.75 3.59 -20.05
CA PRO A 311 6.70 4.46 -18.87
C PRO A 311 5.37 4.38 -18.11
N TRP A 312 4.41 3.58 -18.56
CA TRP A 312 3.14 3.28 -17.87
C TRP A 312 3.09 1.85 -17.30
N SER A 313 4.19 1.11 -17.37
CA SER A 313 4.33 -0.24 -16.80
C SER A 313 4.94 -0.14 -15.40
N PHE A 314 4.40 -0.93 -14.47
CA PHE A 314 4.86 -1.06 -13.08
C PHE A 314 5.25 -2.50 -12.74
N TYR A 315 4.71 -3.49 -13.45
CA TYR A 315 5.02 -4.92 -13.26
C TYR A 315 5.79 -5.58 -14.42
N PRO A 316 6.81 -6.43 -14.15
CA PRO A 316 7.42 -6.76 -12.85
C PRO A 316 8.13 -5.54 -12.23
N PRO A 317 8.58 -5.54 -10.96
CA PRO A 317 9.07 -4.31 -10.35
C PRO A 317 10.42 -3.82 -10.91
N PHE A 318 11.11 -4.61 -11.73
CA PHE A 318 12.46 -4.37 -12.22
C PHE A 318 12.54 -4.02 -13.72
#